data_AF-X1HLP0-F1
#
_entry.id   AF-X1HLP0-F1
#
_cell.length_a   1.000
_cell.length_b   1.000
_cell.length_c   1.000
_cell.angle_alpha   90.00
_cell.angle_beta   90.00
_cell.angle_gamma   90.00
#
_symmetry.space_group_name_H-M   'P 1'
#
loop_
_entity.id
_entity.type
_entity.pdbx_description
1 polymer ?
#
loop_
_entity_poly.entity_id
_entity_poly.type
_entity_poly.pdbx_seq_one_letter_code
_entity_poly.pdbx_strand_id
1 'polypeptide(L)' 'MKAIKKELQKKAQIALMRYKDEHHLTQEQLAKELGVTRVTVGHWLIGKQNFSGPMLRLFQIKGILK' A
#
# COMPACT_ATOMS: atom_id res chain seq x y z
N MET A 1 3.88 -20.26 8.41
CA MET A 1 3.49 -18.87 8.80
C MET A 1 4.22 -17.76 8.03
N LYS A 2 5.55 -17.78 7.86
CA LYS A 2 6.30 -16.70 7.15
C LYS A 2 5.90 -16.50 5.67
N ALA A 3 5.65 -17.58 4.93
CA ALA A 3 5.31 -17.50 3.51
C ALA A 3 3.98 -16.78 3.24
N ILE A 4 2.93 -17.12 4.00
CA ILE A 4 1.59 -16.49 3.89
C ILE A 4 1.67 -14.97 4.11
N LYS A 5 2.44 -14.54 5.13
CA LYS A 5 2.63 -13.12 5.42
C LYS A 5 3.37 -12.41 4.27
N LYS A 6 4.36 -13.05 3.66
CA LYS A 6 5.12 -12.50 2.53
C LYS A 6 4.25 -12.33 1.28
N GLU A 7 3.41 -13.32 0.98
CA GLU A 7 2.45 -13.24 -0.13
C GLU A 7 1.43 -12.12 0.06
N LEU A 8 0.91 -11.95 1.29
CA LEU A 8 0.00 -10.86 1.61
C LEU A 8 0.65 -9.47 1.41
N GLN A 9 1.90 -9.30 1.84
CA GLN A 9 2.64 -8.05 1.64
C GLN A 9 2.84 -7.73 0.16
N LYS A 10 3.18 -8.75 -0.64
CA LYS A 10 3.34 -8.60 -2.10
C LYS A 10 2.03 -8.24 -2.79
N LYS A 11 0.92 -8.89 -2.42
CA LYS A 11 -0.42 -8.55 -2.92
C LYS A 11 -0.79 -7.11 -2.57
N ALA A 12 -0.59 -6.69 -1.31
CA ALA A 12 -0.86 -5.34 -0.86
C ALA A 12 -0.05 -4.29 -1.64
N GLN A 13 1.22 -4.56 -1.92
CA GLN A 13 2.05 -3.68 -2.74
C GLN A 13 1.50 -3.53 -4.17
N ILE A 14 1.19 -4.65 -4.84
CA ILE A 14 0.65 -4.62 -6.20
C ILE A 14 -0.68 -3.86 -6.24
N ALA A 15 -1.53 -4.09 -5.25
CA ALA A 15 -2.84 -3.45 -5.17
C ALA A 15 -2.71 -1.93 -4.94
N LEU A 16 -1.77 -1.49 -4.08
CA LEU A 16 -1.44 -0.09 -3.90
C LEU A 16 -0.89 0.57 -5.19
N MET A 17 -0.05 -0.16 -5.94
CA MET A 17 0.47 0.33 -7.22
C MET A 17 -0.65 0.54 -8.25
N ARG A 18 -1.57 -0.42 -8.36
CA ARG A 18 -2.74 -0.32 -9.26
C ARG A 18 -3.65 0.82 -8.86
N TYR A 19 -3.99 0.93 -7.58
CA TYR A 19 -4.82 2.02 -7.08
C TYR A 19 -4.21 3.39 -7.41
N LYS A 20 -2.89 3.54 -7.24
CA LYS A 20 -2.20 4.78 -7.61
C LYS A 20 -2.35 5.10 -9.11
N ASP A 21 -2.24 4.09 -9.97
CA ASP A 21 -2.30 4.23 -11.43
C ASP A 21 -3.72 4.51 -11.94
N GLU A 22 -4.69 3.71 -11.48
CA GLU A 22 -6.12 3.82 -11.82
C GLU A 22 -6.72 5.17 -11.42
N HIS A 23 -6.25 5.75 -10.32
CA HIS A 23 -6.68 7.06 -9.84
C HIS A 23 -5.73 8.20 -10.26
N HIS A 24 -4.72 7.93 -11.09
CA HIS A 24 -3.71 8.90 -11.54
C HIS A 24 -3.07 9.72 -10.40
N LEU A 25 -2.86 9.09 -9.24
CA LEU A 25 -2.34 9.75 -8.05
C LEU A 25 -0.83 9.89 -8.11
N THR A 26 -0.33 11.06 -7.72
CA THR A 26 1.06 11.20 -7.32
C THR A 26 1.32 10.48 -5.99
N GLN A 27 2.59 10.18 -5.68
CA GLN A 27 2.94 9.64 -4.37
C GLN A 27 2.52 10.56 -3.22
N GLU A 28 2.50 11.88 -3.46
CA GLU A 28 2.13 12.87 -2.45
C GLU A 28 0.61 12.89 -2.22
N GLN A 29 -0.20 12.82 -3.27
CA GLN A 29 -1.65 12.72 -3.15
C GLN A 29 -2.07 11.42 -2.45
N LEU A 30 -1.48 10.29 -2.86
CA LEU A 30 -1.72 9.00 -2.20
C LEU A 30 -1.32 9.03 -0.72
N ALA A 31 -0.21 9.70 -0.39
CA ALA A 31 0.23 9.86 0.99
C ALA A 31 -0.75 10.70 1.83
N LYS A 32 -1.26 11.81 1.27
CA LYS A 32 -2.29 12.65 1.90
C LYS A 32 -3.57 11.85 2.15
N GLU A 33 -4.01 11.06 1.17
CA GLU A 33 -5.23 10.27 1.30
C GLU A 33 -5.11 9.14 2.36
N LEU A 34 -3.92 8.58 2.49
CA LEU A 34 -3.61 7.52 3.45
C LEU A 34 -3.17 8.04 4.82
N GLY A 35 -3.00 9.36 4.98
CA GLY A 35 -2.52 9.96 6.23
C GLY A 35 -1.08 9.59 6.60
N VAL A 36 -0.23 9.37 5.60
CA VAL A 36 1.19 9.00 5.79
C VAL A 36 2.13 9.95 5.04
N THR A 37 3.44 9.75 5.18
CA THR A 37 4.42 10.56 4.44
C THR A 37 4.59 10.05 3.01
N ARG A 38 4.93 10.95 2.08
CA ARG A 38 5.31 10.58 0.70
C ARG A 38 6.43 9.54 0.66
N VAL A 39 7.40 9.66 1.57
CA VAL A 39 8.54 8.73 1.67
C VAL A 39 8.07 7.32 2.05
N THR A 40 7.13 7.22 3.01
CA THR A 40 6.50 5.95 3.39
C THR A 40 5.84 5.27 2.19
N VAL A 41 5.06 6.02 1.41
CA VAL A 41 4.46 5.52 0.16
C VAL A 41 5.54 5.07 -0.82
N GLY A 42 6.59 5.86 -1.02
CA GLY A 42 7.72 5.50 -1.87
C GLY A 42 8.36 4.17 -1.48
N HIS A 43 8.62 3.95 -0.18
CA HIS A 43 9.19 2.70 0.34
C HIS A 43 8.27 1.49 0.12
N TRP A 44 6.96 1.67 0.25
CA TRP A 44 5.99 0.62 -0.03
C TRP A 44 5.93 0.24 -1.51
N LEU A 45 5.89 1.23 -2.40
CA LEU A 45 5.83 1.00 -3.85
C LEU A 45 7.05 0.24 -4.38
N ILE A 46 8.24 0.47 -3.79
CA ILE A 46 9.47 -0.27 -4.15
C ILE A 46 9.71 -1.53 -3.31
N GLY A 47 8.82 -1.86 -2.37
CA GLY A 47 8.91 -3.07 -1.54
C GLY A 47 10.01 -3.03 -0.46
N LYS A 48 10.53 -1.84 -0.12
CA LYS A 48 11.57 -1.65 0.92
C LYS A 48 11.02 -1.75 2.33
N GLN A 49 9.71 -1.54 2.52
CA GLN A 49 9.05 -1.56 3.82
C GLN A 49 7.78 -2.41 3.77
N ASN A 50 7.54 -3.19 4.83
CA ASN A 50 6.30 -3.94 5.02
C ASN A 50 5.18 -3.05 5.57
N PHE A 51 3.95 -3.36 5.19
CA PHE A 51 2.73 -2.77 5.75
C PHE A 51 2.46 -3.32 7.15
N SER A 52 2.05 -2.42 8.05
CA SER A 52 1.55 -2.79 9.37
C SER A 52 0.15 -3.40 9.27
N GLY A 53 -0.28 -4.14 10.30
CA GLY A 53 -1.61 -4.74 10.36
C GLY A 53 -2.75 -3.72 10.18
N PRO A 54 -2.74 -2.57 10.90
CA PRO A 54 -3.72 -1.51 10.69
C PRO A 54 -3.72 -0.96 9.26
N MET A 55 -2.55 -0.84 8.63
CA MET A 55 -2.44 -0.34 7.26
C MET A 55 -3.09 -1.29 6.25
N LEU A 56 -2.91 -2.59 6.42
CA LEU A 56 -3.58 -3.60 5.59
C LEU A 56 -5.10 -3.54 5.72
N ARG A 57 -5.63 -3.26 6.93
CA ARG A 57 -7.07 -3.05 7.13
C ARG A 57 -7.55 -1.77 6.44
N LEU A 58 -6.79 -0.68 6.52
CA LEU A 58 -7.12 0.55 5.82
C LEU A 58 -7.22 0.33 4.30
N PHE A 59 -6.30 -0.47 3.73
CA PHE A 59 -6.35 -0.83 2.31
C PHE A 59 -7.60 -1.62 1.94
N GLN A 60 -8.08 -2.51 2.82
CA GLN A 60 -9.34 -3.22 2.61
C GLN A 60 -10.55 -2.27 2.63
N ILE A 61 -10.60 -1.36 3.62
CA ILE A 61 -11.68 -0.38 3.76
C ILE A 61 -11.75 0.56 2.57
N LYS A 62 -10.60 1.01 2.06
CA LYS A 62 -10.52 1.89 0.89
C LYS A 62 -10.63 1.14 -0.45
N GLY A 63 -10.83 -0.18 -0.44
CA GLY A 63 -10.94 -0.98 -1.66
C GLY A 63 -9.63 -1.12 -2.44
N ILE A 64 -8.51 -0.71 -1.86
CA ILE A 64 -7.16 -0.85 -2.42
C ILE A 64 -6.76 -2.32 -2.47
N LEU A 65 -7.04 -3.08 -1.40
CA LEU A 65 -6.71 -4.50 -1.28
C LEU A 65 -7.99 -5.32 -1.11
N LYS A 66 -8.28 -6.21 -2.07
CA LYS A 66 -9.43 -7.13 -2.06
C LYS A 66 -9.06 -8.49 -1.49
#